data_AF-A0A0L0D7M1-F1
#
_entry.id   AF-A0A0L0D7M1-F1
#
_cell.length_a   1.000
_cell.length_b   1.000
_cell.length_c   1.000
_cell.angle_alpha   90.00
_cell.angle_beta   90.00
_cell.angle_gamma   90.00
#
_symmetry.space_group_name_H-M   'P 1'
#
loop_
_entity.id
_entity.type
_entity.pdbx_description
1 polymer ?
#
loop_
_entity_poly.entity_id
_entity_poly.type
_entity_poly.pdbx_seq_one_letter_code
_entity_poly.pdbx_strand_id
1 'polypeptide(L)'
;MSNKLQHMAYECKGLHGPGVKSVCEVRSPGEELFSVDRIIIPIFQRRYCWTAKVVTTLLSDAMDAGATGRHAMGKAIFVPGAQDRTLVCVDGQQRLTTVSLLVAAVARVARARAWCDELERDQLLAACQALLWSDEPPASGPDGVVEGEDVPSARLSPSYPDRAPFFTAAMGGDPAGRPARRDR
;
A
#
# COMPACT_ATOMS: atom_id res chain seq x y z
N MET A 1 34.71 -3.68 41.06
CA MET A 1 34.82 -2.89 39.82
C MET A 1 34.26 -3.75 38.69
N SER A 2 32.95 -3.73 38.46
CA SER A 2 32.25 -2.92 37.44
C SER A 2 32.97 -2.90 36.09
N ASN A 3 32.38 -3.56 35.09
CA ASN A 3 31.90 -2.79 33.95
C ASN A 3 30.69 -3.46 33.28
N LYS A 4 29.51 -2.90 33.59
CA LYS A 4 28.28 -3.07 32.82
C LYS A 4 28.40 -2.24 31.54
N LEU A 5 28.37 -2.88 30.38
CA LEU A 5 27.81 -2.29 29.17
C LEU A 5 27.03 -3.38 28.42
N GLN A 6 25.87 -3.76 28.96
CA GLN A 6 24.84 -4.42 28.17
C GLN A 6 24.19 -3.35 27.29
N HIS A 7 24.83 -3.04 26.17
CA HIS A 7 24.21 -2.24 25.12
C HIS A 7 23.02 -3.02 24.55
N MET A 8 21.82 -2.46 24.71
CA MET A 8 20.61 -2.76 23.95
C MET A 8 20.27 -4.25 23.78
N ALA A 9 19.96 -4.93 24.89
CA ALA A 9 19.20 -6.17 24.80
C ALA A 9 17.87 -5.87 24.08
N TYR A 10 17.69 -6.45 22.89
CA TYR A 10 16.54 -6.30 22.00
C TYR A 10 15.23 -6.93 22.52
N GLU A 11 15.14 -7.22 23.82
CA GLU A 11 13.97 -7.80 24.45
C GLU A 11 13.15 -6.72 25.15
N CYS A 12 12.31 -6.03 24.36
CA CYS A 12 11.22 -5.27 24.94
C CYS A 12 10.20 -6.24 25.53
N LYS A 13 10.10 -6.30 26.87
CA LYS A 13 9.19 -7.19 27.59
C LYS A 13 7.70 -7.03 27.23
N GLY A 14 7.32 -5.90 26.62
CA GLY A 14 5.96 -5.66 26.09
C GLY A 14 5.71 -6.23 24.70
N LEU A 15 6.77 -6.52 23.92
CA LEU A 15 6.74 -7.17 22.60
C LEU A 15 7.17 -8.64 22.67
N HIS A 16 7.92 -9.01 23.71
CA HIS A 16 8.50 -10.33 23.90
C HIS A 16 8.33 -10.71 25.37
N GLY A 17 7.25 -11.42 25.68
CA GLY A 17 6.93 -11.90 27.01
C GLY A 17 5.75 -12.88 26.98
N PRO A 18 5.65 -13.80 27.95
CA PRO A 18 4.51 -14.69 28.05
C PRO A 18 3.22 -13.87 28.21
N GLY A 19 2.29 -14.01 27.24
CA GLY A 19 1.03 -13.24 27.17
C GLY A 19 0.96 -12.21 26.04
N VAL A 20 2.07 -11.95 25.33
CA VAL A 20 2.08 -11.05 24.17
C VAL A 20 1.52 -11.79 22.93
N LYS A 21 0.35 -11.39 22.44
CA LYS A 21 -0.29 -11.91 21.22
C LYS A 21 0.27 -11.25 19.94
N SER A 22 1.53 -10.84 19.93
CA SER A 22 2.15 -10.25 18.74
C SER A 22 2.56 -11.37 17.80
N VAL A 23 1.78 -11.56 16.74
CA VAL A 23 2.10 -12.49 15.65
C VAL A 23 3.02 -11.76 14.67
N CYS A 24 4.20 -12.32 14.41
CA CYS A 24 5.16 -11.78 13.46
C CYS A 24 5.33 -12.78 12.32
N GLU A 25 4.71 -12.49 11.19
CA GLU A 25 4.70 -13.36 10.00
C GLU A 25 5.31 -12.64 8.80
N VAL A 26 5.97 -13.41 7.93
CA VAL A 26 6.42 -12.91 6.63
C VAL A 26 5.27 -13.06 5.66
N ARG A 27 4.75 -11.93 5.18
CA ARG A 27 3.67 -11.85 4.18
C ARG A 27 4.12 -10.94 3.03
N SER A 28 3.69 -11.25 1.82
CA SER A 28 3.71 -10.28 0.73
C SER A 28 2.61 -9.22 0.93
N PRO A 29 2.77 -8.01 0.38
CA PRO A 29 1.70 -7.01 0.44
C PRO A 29 0.40 -7.51 -0.17
N GLY A 30 0.48 -8.35 -1.20
CA GLY A 30 -0.70 -8.94 -1.83
C GLY A 30 -1.45 -9.83 -0.86
N GLU A 31 -0.77 -10.79 -0.21
CA GLU A 31 -1.41 -11.65 0.80
C GLU A 31 -2.04 -10.84 1.93
N GLU A 32 -1.34 -9.82 2.42
CA GLU A 32 -1.85 -8.97 3.49
C GLU A 32 -3.12 -8.23 3.02
N LEU A 33 -3.03 -7.52 1.89
CA LEU A 33 -4.13 -6.75 1.32
C LEU A 33 -5.32 -7.67 1.01
N PHE A 34 -5.10 -8.88 0.48
CA PHE A 34 -6.16 -9.83 0.15
C PHE A 34 -6.81 -10.49 1.38
N SER A 35 -6.06 -10.64 2.47
CA SER A 35 -6.56 -11.31 3.67
C SER A 35 -7.58 -10.46 4.45
N VAL A 36 -7.53 -9.14 4.30
CA VAL A 36 -8.36 -8.17 5.01
C VAL A 36 -9.24 -7.37 4.06
N ASP A 37 -10.35 -6.87 4.57
CA ASP A 37 -11.26 -6.02 3.77
C ASP A 37 -10.75 -4.58 3.73
N ARG A 38 -10.03 -4.13 4.78
CA ARG A 38 -9.55 -2.75 4.89
C ARG A 38 -8.34 -2.59 5.80
N ILE A 39 -7.40 -1.75 5.39
CA ILE A 39 -6.28 -1.24 6.19
C ILE A 39 -6.46 0.28 6.33
N ILE A 40 -6.47 0.78 7.55
CA ILE A 40 -6.69 2.19 7.86
C ILE A 40 -5.41 2.81 8.40
N ILE A 41 -4.93 3.88 7.77
CA ILE A 41 -3.87 4.74 8.33
C ILE A 41 -4.55 5.79 9.22
N PRO A 42 -4.29 5.82 10.55
CA PRO A 42 -4.94 6.76 11.46
C PRO A 42 -4.71 8.23 11.13
N ILE A 43 -5.65 9.09 11.50
CA ILE A 43 -5.59 10.54 11.24
C ILE A 43 -4.37 11.24 11.86
N PHE A 44 -3.83 10.72 12.96
CA PHE A 44 -2.64 11.26 13.63
C PHE A 44 -1.32 10.86 12.95
N GLN A 45 -1.37 10.03 11.89
CA GLN A 45 -0.19 9.68 11.12
C GLN A 45 0.24 10.82 10.19
N ARG A 46 1.54 10.88 9.91
CA ARG A 46 2.11 11.94 9.07
C ARG A 46 1.64 11.84 7.62
N ARG A 47 1.77 12.96 6.91
CA ARG A 47 1.63 13.01 5.45
C ARG A 47 2.66 12.10 4.77
N TYR A 48 2.26 11.49 3.65
CA TYR A 48 3.17 10.82 2.74
C TYR A 48 4.26 11.78 2.25
N CYS A 49 5.53 11.39 2.41
CA CYS A 49 6.65 12.27 2.11
C CYS A 49 7.82 11.54 1.43
N TRP A 50 7.61 10.32 0.93
CA TRP A 50 8.63 9.61 0.16
C TRP A 50 8.88 10.33 -1.16
N THR A 51 10.15 10.61 -1.41
CA THR A 51 10.61 11.27 -2.63
C THR A 51 10.66 10.28 -3.79
N ALA A 52 10.67 10.81 -5.02
CA ALA A 52 10.86 9.98 -6.22
C ALA A 52 12.08 9.06 -6.11
N LYS A 53 13.18 9.53 -5.52
CA LYS A 53 14.38 8.71 -5.28
C LYS A 53 14.08 7.44 -4.49
N VAL A 54 13.36 7.57 -3.36
CA VAL A 54 13.03 6.42 -2.50
C VAL A 54 12.07 5.47 -3.21
N VAL A 55 11.08 6.01 -3.93
CA VAL A 55 10.13 5.22 -4.70
C VAL A 55 10.82 4.45 -5.82
N THR A 56 11.76 5.07 -6.55
CA THR A 56 12.54 4.43 -7.61
C THR A 56 13.43 3.32 -7.05
N THR A 57 14.06 3.53 -5.90
CA THR A 57 14.83 2.46 -5.23
C THR A 57 13.92 1.30 -4.87
N LEU A 58 12.76 1.55 -4.24
CA LEU A 58 11.81 0.47 -3.91
C LEU A 58 11.38 -0.31 -5.16
N LEU A 59 11.09 0.38 -6.27
CA LEU A 59 10.70 -0.26 -7.52
C LEU A 59 11.83 -1.09 -8.12
N SER A 60 13.07 -0.57 -8.13
CA SER A 60 14.25 -1.31 -8.59
C SER A 60 14.44 -2.57 -7.78
N ASP A 61 14.41 -2.44 -6.45
CA ASP A 61 14.58 -3.57 -5.53
C ASP A 61 13.49 -4.64 -5.74
N ALA A 62 12.25 -4.22 -6.01
CA ALA A 62 11.15 -5.14 -6.34
C ALA A 62 11.36 -5.85 -7.69
N MET A 63 11.88 -5.15 -8.70
CA MET A 63 12.21 -5.74 -10.00
C MET A 63 13.37 -6.73 -9.90
N ASP A 64 14.43 -6.38 -9.16
CA ASP A 64 15.60 -7.22 -8.94
C ASP A 64 15.24 -8.49 -8.13
N ALA A 65 14.29 -8.38 -7.20
CA ALA A 65 13.73 -9.55 -6.52
C ALA A 65 12.89 -10.46 -7.41
N GLY A 66 12.26 -9.93 -8.45
CA GLY A 66 11.61 -10.76 -9.47
C GLY A 66 12.60 -11.74 -10.13
N ALA A 67 13.87 -11.36 -10.24
CA ALA A 67 14.93 -12.19 -10.79
C ALA A 67 15.61 -13.12 -9.75
N THR A 68 15.63 -12.73 -8.46
CA THR A 68 16.40 -13.41 -7.40
C THR A 68 15.57 -14.15 -6.35
N GLY A 69 14.24 -13.97 -6.34
CA GLY A 69 13.28 -14.84 -5.65
C GLY A 69 12.57 -14.25 -4.44
N ARG A 70 12.98 -13.10 -3.86
CA ARG A 70 12.27 -12.32 -2.81
C ARG A 70 13.04 -11.03 -2.45
N HIS A 71 12.34 -9.92 -2.18
CA HIS A 71 12.89 -8.72 -1.53
C HIS A 71 12.12 -8.39 -0.25
N ALA A 72 12.85 -8.10 0.83
CA ALA A 72 12.26 -7.71 2.10
C ALA A 72 12.04 -6.19 2.14
N MET A 73 10.78 -5.75 2.03
CA MET A 73 10.41 -4.33 2.09
C MET A 73 10.39 -3.74 3.51
N GLY A 74 10.93 -4.47 4.49
CA GLY A 74 10.88 -4.11 5.91
C GLY A 74 9.60 -4.56 6.60
N LYS A 75 9.40 -4.11 7.85
CA LYS A 75 8.28 -4.51 8.71
C LYS A 75 7.09 -3.57 8.54
N ALA A 76 5.87 -4.07 8.69
CA ALA A 76 4.68 -3.27 8.93
C ALA A 76 4.05 -3.73 10.25
N ILE A 77 3.47 -2.79 10.99
CA ILE A 77 2.85 -3.07 12.29
C ILE A 77 1.38 -2.71 12.17
N PHE A 78 0.54 -3.69 12.49
CA PHE A 78 -0.90 -3.56 12.47
C PHE A 78 -1.49 -3.88 13.82
N VAL A 79 -2.63 -3.26 14.12
CA VAL A 79 -3.52 -3.68 15.19
C VAL A 79 -4.91 -3.93 14.62
N PRO A 80 -5.70 -4.85 15.19
CA PRO A 80 -7.08 -5.05 14.76
C PRO A 80 -7.88 -3.74 14.83
N GLY A 81 -8.68 -3.49 13.78
CA GLY A 81 -9.64 -2.40 13.74
C GLY A 81 -10.90 -2.70 14.55
N ALA A 82 -11.84 -1.74 14.54
CA ALA A 82 -13.13 -1.90 15.21
C ALA A 82 -14.09 -2.84 14.46
N GLN A 83 -13.99 -2.91 13.13
CA GLN A 83 -14.73 -3.84 12.30
C GLN A 83 -13.95 -5.14 12.06
N ASP A 84 -14.68 -6.21 11.79
CA ASP A 84 -14.10 -7.47 11.35
C ASP A 84 -13.28 -7.28 10.06
N ARG A 85 -12.21 -8.06 9.94
CA ARG A 85 -11.26 -8.03 8.80
C ARG A 85 -10.75 -6.63 8.47
N THR A 86 -10.69 -5.74 9.46
CA THR A 86 -10.07 -4.41 9.33
C THR A 86 -8.81 -4.35 10.18
N LEU A 87 -7.77 -3.72 9.63
CA LEU A 87 -6.53 -3.45 10.33
C LEU A 87 -6.27 -1.95 10.41
N VAL A 88 -5.60 -1.53 11.47
CA VAL A 88 -5.09 -0.18 11.65
C VAL A 88 -3.56 -0.22 11.53
N CYS A 89 -3.01 0.51 10.57
CA CYS A 89 -1.58 0.60 10.35
C CYS A 89 -0.93 1.55 11.37
N VAL A 90 -0.11 0.97 12.25
CA VAL A 90 0.66 1.71 13.27
C VAL A 90 2.03 2.13 12.73
N ASP A 91 2.67 1.26 11.96
CA ASP A 91 3.92 1.54 11.22
C ASP A 91 3.89 0.86 9.85
N GLY A 92 4.59 1.44 8.88
CA GLY A 92 4.59 1.01 7.48
C GLY A 92 3.68 1.80 6.55
N GLN A 93 3.05 2.87 7.03
CA GLN A 93 2.10 3.68 6.25
C GLN A 93 2.64 4.11 4.87
N GLN A 94 3.91 4.54 4.78
CA GLN A 94 4.48 5.06 3.53
C GLN A 94 4.78 3.93 2.56
N ARG A 95 5.20 2.76 3.06
CA ARG A 95 5.44 1.55 2.26
C ARG A 95 4.12 1.08 1.64
N LEU A 96 3.08 0.93 2.45
CA LEU A 96 1.76 0.50 1.99
C LEU A 96 1.18 1.47 0.95
N THR A 97 1.22 2.77 1.25
CA THR A 97 0.76 3.80 0.30
C THR A 97 1.54 3.71 -1.02
N THR A 98 2.86 3.55 -0.97
CA THR A 98 3.69 3.44 -2.18
C THR A 98 3.37 2.19 -2.99
N VAL A 99 3.25 1.03 -2.35
CA VAL A 99 2.92 -0.23 -3.02
C VAL A 99 1.56 -0.13 -3.70
N SER A 100 0.54 0.40 -3.03
CA SER A 100 -0.78 0.62 -3.63
C SER A 100 -0.71 1.60 -4.82
N LEU A 101 0.06 2.69 -4.72
CA LEU A 101 0.25 3.62 -5.84
C LEU A 101 1.00 2.97 -7.02
N LEU A 102 1.97 2.09 -6.76
CA LEU A 102 2.66 1.33 -7.80
C LEU A 102 1.69 0.38 -8.52
N VAL A 103 0.81 -0.31 -7.80
CA VAL A 103 -0.26 -1.14 -8.39
C VAL A 103 -1.19 -0.29 -9.27
N ALA A 104 -1.62 0.87 -8.78
CA ALA A 104 -2.43 1.81 -9.57
C ALA A 104 -1.71 2.28 -10.85
N ALA A 105 -0.41 2.55 -10.75
CA ALA A 105 0.42 2.94 -11.90
C ALA A 105 0.54 1.79 -12.92
N VAL A 106 0.76 0.55 -12.47
CA VAL A 106 0.79 -0.64 -13.33
C VAL A 106 -0.53 -0.79 -14.08
N ALA A 107 -1.67 -0.70 -13.37
CA ALA A 107 -2.99 -0.77 -13.99
C ALA A 107 -3.22 0.33 -15.03
N ARG A 108 -2.80 1.57 -14.73
CA ARG A 108 -2.91 2.70 -15.67
C ARG A 108 -2.10 2.46 -16.93
N VAL A 109 -0.88 1.97 -16.79
CA VAL A 109 0.03 1.73 -17.91
C VAL A 109 -0.46 0.54 -18.76
N ALA A 110 -0.93 -0.54 -18.13
CA ALA A 110 -1.50 -1.70 -18.82
C ALA A 110 -2.75 -1.35 -19.64
N ARG A 111 -3.56 -0.38 -19.21
CA ARG A 111 -4.69 0.15 -20.02
C ARG A 111 -4.22 1.01 -21.19
N ALA A 112 -3.21 1.84 -20.97
CA ALA A 112 -2.74 2.79 -21.97
C ALA A 112 -1.93 2.14 -23.10
N ARG A 113 -1.32 0.98 -22.85
CA ARG A 113 -0.34 0.38 -23.76
C ARG A 113 -0.65 -1.08 -24.04
N ALA A 114 -0.63 -1.45 -25.32
CA ALA A 114 -0.81 -2.83 -25.77
C ALA A 114 0.54 -3.56 -25.80
N TRP A 115 0.97 -4.09 -24.66
CA TRP A 115 2.24 -4.80 -24.51
C TRP A 115 2.14 -6.30 -24.32
N CYS A 116 0.94 -6.76 -24.03
CA CYS A 116 0.57 -8.15 -23.83
C CYS A 116 -0.75 -8.43 -24.52
N ASP A 117 -1.04 -9.72 -24.69
CA ASP A 117 -2.30 -10.18 -25.26
C ASP A 117 -3.48 -9.75 -24.37
N GLU A 118 -4.66 -9.67 -24.97
CA GLU A 118 -5.87 -9.16 -24.30
C GLU A 118 -6.18 -9.93 -23.00
N LEU A 119 -6.06 -11.26 -23.03
CA LEU A 119 -6.28 -12.11 -21.85
C LEU A 119 -5.29 -11.81 -20.71
N GLU A 120 -4.00 -11.67 -21.02
CA GLU A 120 -2.96 -11.38 -20.01
C GLU A 120 -3.17 -9.99 -19.40
N ARG A 121 -3.59 -9.03 -20.24
CA ARG A 121 -3.93 -7.67 -19.80
C ARG A 121 -5.11 -7.68 -18.84
N ASP A 122 -6.17 -8.39 -19.18
CA ASP A 122 -7.38 -8.46 -18.35
C ASP A 122 -7.09 -9.14 -17.01
N GLN A 123 -6.29 -10.21 -17.01
CA GLN A 123 -5.83 -10.86 -15.78
C GLN A 123 -5.00 -9.92 -14.90
N LEU A 124 -4.07 -9.17 -15.50
CA LEU A 124 -3.28 -8.17 -14.76
C LEU A 124 -4.15 -7.05 -14.18
N LEU A 125 -5.11 -6.55 -14.96
CA LEU A 125 -6.03 -5.51 -14.51
C LEU A 125 -6.95 -5.99 -13.39
N ALA A 126 -7.47 -7.21 -13.48
CA ALA A 126 -8.26 -7.83 -12.43
C ALA A 126 -7.43 -8.01 -11.15
N ALA A 127 -6.18 -8.47 -11.25
CA ALA A 127 -5.28 -8.58 -10.10
C ALA A 127 -5.01 -7.21 -9.45
N CYS A 128 -4.76 -6.17 -10.25
CA CYS A 128 -4.57 -4.81 -9.75
C CYS A 128 -5.83 -4.27 -9.06
N GLN A 129 -7.01 -4.50 -9.64
CA GLN A 129 -8.28 -4.09 -9.03
C GLN A 129 -8.49 -4.78 -7.70
N ALA A 130 -8.27 -6.09 -7.63
CA ALA A 130 -8.49 -6.85 -6.42
C ALA A 130 -7.50 -6.46 -5.30
N LEU A 131 -6.29 -5.99 -5.64
CA LEU A 131 -5.31 -5.44 -4.68
C LEU A 131 -5.70 -4.06 -4.14
N LEU A 132 -6.34 -3.23 -4.95
CA LEU A 132 -6.72 -1.85 -4.60
C LEU A 132 -8.07 -1.78 -3.91
N TRP A 133 -8.99 -2.68 -4.26
CA TRP A 133 -10.39 -2.62 -3.87
C TRP A 133 -10.86 -3.92 -3.23
N SER A 134 -11.61 -3.81 -2.14
CA SER A 134 -12.31 -4.93 -1.50
C SER A 134 -13.70 -5.16 -2.10
N ASP A 135 -14.27 -4.13 -2.72
CA ASP A 135 -15.53 -4.15 -3.46
C ASP A 135 -15.39 -3.28 -4.73
N GLU A 136 -16.45 -3.05 -5.49
CA GLU A 136 -16.39 -2.21 -6.68
C GLU A 136 -15.89 -0.78 -6.36
N PRO A 137 -15.01 -0.22 -7.22
CA PRO A 137 -14.61 1.17 -7.09
C PRO A 137 -15.82 2.10 -7.27
N PRO A 138 -15.80 3.32 -6.69
CA PRO A 138 -16.90 4.26 -6.83
C PRO A 138 -17.27 4.53 -8.29
N ALA A 139 -18.56 4.42 -8.63
CA ALA A 139 -19.08 4.70 -9.97
C ALA A 139 -18.87 6.17 -10.41
N SER A 140 -18.67 7.08 -9.45
CA SER A 140 -18.32 8.48 -9.71
C SER A 140 -16.96 8.65 -10.39
N GLY A 141 -16.10 7.63 -10.33
CA GLY A 141 -14.75 7.68 -10.90
C GLY A 141 -13.85 8.72 -10.25
N PRO A 142 -12.71 9.06 -10.89
CA PRO A 142 -11.70 9.96 -10.33
C PRO A 142 -12.20 11.40 -10.17
N ASP A 143 -13.16 11.85 -10.98
CA ASP A 143 -13.70 13.22 -10.92
C ASP A 143 -14.64 13.44 -9.72
N GLY A 144 -15.14 12.36 -9.12
CA GLY A 144 -15.99 12.40 -7.92
C GLY A 144 -15.23 12.40 -6.60
N VAL A 145 -13.90 12.45 -6.62
CA VAL A 145 -13.08 12.43 -5.39
C VAL A 145 -13.13 13.78 -4.69
N VAL A 146 -13.48 13.76 -3.41
CA VAL A 146 -13.52 14.94 -2.54
C VAL A 146 -12.31 14.94 -1.58
N GLU A 147 -11.76 16.12 -1.33
CA GLU A 147 -10.61 16.30 -0.43
C GLU A 147 -10.91 15.77 0.98
N GLY A 148 -10.01 14.91 1.50
CA GLY A 148 -10.13 14.33 2.83
C GLY A 148 -11.19 13.23 2.99
N GLU A 149 -12.09 13.05 2.02
CA GLU A 149 -13.07 11.98 2.05
C GLU A 149 -12.41 10.61 1.86
N ASP A 150 -12.93 9.63 2.58
CA ASP A 150 -12.46 8.26 2.54
C ASP A 150 -13.32 7.44 1.58
N VAL A 151 -12.73 6.44 0.91
CA VAL A 151 -13.48 5.54 0.02
C VAL A 151 -13.65 4.17 0.69
N PRO A 152 -14.87 3.76 1.09
CA PRO A 152 -15.11 2.51 1.82
C PRO A 152 -14.74 1.22 1.07
N SER A 153 -14.80 1.22 -0.26
CA SER A 153 -14.43 0.05 -1.07
C SER A 153 -12.91 -0.08 -1.32
N ALA A 154 -12.10 0.91 -0.95
CA ALA A 154 -10.65 0.82 -1.06
C ALA A 154 -10.06 -0.07 0.05
N ARG A 155 -9.10 -0.95 -0.30
CA ARG A 155 -8.40 -1.79 0.69
C ARG A 155 -7.47 -0.99 1.58
N LEU A 156 -6.98 0.16 1.14
CA LEU A 156 -6.14 1.06 1.94
C LEU A 156 -6.81 2.43 2.05
N SER A 157 -7.08 2.86 3.28
CA SER A 157 -7.35 4.27 3.60
C SER A 157 -6.02 4.97 3.92
N PRO A 158 -5.52 5.86 3.05
CA PRO A 158 -4.26 6.56 3.26
C PRO A 158 -4.40 7.64 4.34
N SER A 159 -3.27 8.27 4.68
CA SER A 159 -3.26 9.46 5.54
C SER A 159 -4.26 10.50 5.01
N TYR A 160 -5.00 11.14 5.92
CA TYR A 160 -6.05 12.12 5.59
C TYR A 160 -5.68 13.13 4.48
N PRO A 161 -4.53 13.85 4.53
CA PRO A 161 -4.16 14.83 3.51
C PRO A 161 -3.74 14.23 2.15
N ASP A 162 -3.68 12.91 2.04
CA ASP A 162 -3.23 12.20 0.84
C ASP A 162 -4.38 11.43 0.18
N ARG A 163 -5.59 11.45 0.76
CA ARG A 163 -6.76 10.69 0.28
C ARG A 163 -7.15 11.06 -1.14
N ALA A 164 -7.37 12.33 -1.43
CA ALA A 164 -7.80 12.74 -2.75
C ALA A 164 -6.81 12.36 -3.88
N PRO A 165 -5.51 12.71 -3.80
CA PRO A 165 -4.58 12.31 -4.84
C PRO A 165 -4.39 10.79 -4.92
N PHE A 166 -4.49 10.07 -3.79
CA PHE A 166 -4.41 8.61 -3.77
C PHE A 166 -5.60 7.96 -4.49
N PHE A 167 -6.83 8.32 -4.14
CA PHE A 167 -8.03 7.72 -4.75
C PHE A 167 -8.19 8.10 -6.21
N THR A 168 -7.82 9.33 -6.59
CA THR A 168 -7.75 9.74 -8.00
C THR A 168 -6.82 8.82 -8.80
N ALA A 169 -5.62 8.56 -8.28
CA ALA A 169 -4.67 7.66 -8.93
C ALA A 169 -5.16 6.20 -8.96
N ALA A 170 -5.74 5.71 -7.86
CA ALA A 170 -6.27 4.35 -7.75
C ALA A 170 -7.41 4.08 -8.75
N MET A 171 -8.23 5.09 -9.04
CA MET A 171 -9.28 5.03 -10.05
C MET A 171 -8.79 5.30 -11.48
N GLY A 172 -7.48 5.50 -11.67
CA GLY A 172 -6.85 5.67 -12.99
C GLY A 172 -6.82 7.11 -13.51
N GLY A 173 -7.24 8.10 -12.71
CA GLY A 173 -7.09 9.52 -13.02
C GLY A 173 -5.64 10.01 -12.87
N ASP A 174 -5.33 11.20 -13.41
CA ASP A 174 -4.06 11.87 -13.11
C ASP A 174 -4.25 12.80 -11.88
N PRO A 175 -3.66 12.47 -10.72
CA PRO A 175 -3.76 13.33 -9.54
C PRO A 175 -3.10 14.70 -9.71
N ALA A 176 -2.25 14.88 -10.73
CA ALA A 176 -1.68 16.18 -11.08
C ALA A 176 -2.56 17.00 -12.03
N GLY A 177 -3.74 16.49 -12.42
CA GLY A 177 -4.67 17.17 -13.32
C GLY A 177 -4.13 17.39 -14.74
N ARG A 178 -3.07 16.67 -15.15
CA ARG A 178 -2.59 16.78 -16.53
C ARG A 178 -3.56 16.05 -17.45
N PRO A 179 -3.85 16.61 -18.64
CA PRO A 179 -4.67 15.93 -19.62
C PRO A 179 -4.03 14.58 -19.96
N ALA A 180 -4.87 13.55 -20.14
CA ALA A 180 -4.42 12.25 -20.62
C ALA A 180 -3.52 12.47 -21.84
N ARG A 181 -2.27 11.98 -21.78
CA ARG A 181 -1.37 12.01 -22.94
C ARG A 181 -2.09 11.26 -24.05
N ARG A 182 -2.62 12.00 -25.03
CA ARG A 182 -3.02 11.44 -26.32
C ARG A 182 -1.73 11.01 -26.97
N ASP A 183 -1.46 9.71 -26.93
CA ASP A 183 -0.34 9.13 -27.65
C ASP A 183 -0.53 9.45 -29.15
N ARG A 184 0.56 9.94 -29.77
CA ARG A 184 0.68 10.12 -31.22
C ARG A 184 1.16 8.82 -31.84
#